data_AF-A0A137SVG0-F1
#
_entry.id   AF-A0A137SVG0-F1
#
_cell.length_a   1.000
_cell.length_b   1.000
_cell.length_c   1.000
_cell.angle_alpha   90.00
_cell.angle_beta   90.00
_cell.angle_gamma   90.00
#
_symmetry.space_group_name_H-M   'P 1'
#
loop_
_entity.id
_entity.type
_entity.pdbx_description
1 polymer ?
#
loop_
_entity_poly.entity_id
_entity_poly.type
_entity_poly.pdbx_seq_one_letter_code
_entity_poly.pdbx_strand_id
1 'polypeptide(L)'
;MDNFNKNINSILDTLNRTGKILKENAMELKRVANLRYKIYETDKEISNLYKELGIRYYKYNKNMIPDISAQTVMERIDFLYQKKKDLEIILGKYKNLDASPKSIEDKSDEVFCPNCGKIYSADKKRCPYCGS
;
A
#
# COMPACT_ATOMS: atom_id res chain seq x y z
N MET A 1 36.54 40.63 -27.20
CA MET A 1 35.70 39.47 -27.58
C MET A 1 36.06 38.20 -26.79
N ASP A 2 37.33 37.99 -26.40
CA ASP A 2 37.78 36.74 -25.73
C ASP A 2 37.10 36.41 -24.39
N ASN A 3 36.73 37.42 -23.61
CA ASN A 3 36.11 37.20 -22.30
C ASN A 3 34.67 36.66 -22.42
N PHE A 4 33.97 37.04 -23.49
CA PHE A 4 32.61 36.57 -23.78
C PHE A 4 32.60 35.10 -24.22
N ASN A 5 33.54 34.73 -25.10
CA ASN A 5 33.70 33.33 -25.53
C ASN A 5 34.13 32.41 -24.39
N LYS A 6 35.01 32.88 -23.48
CA LYS A 6 35.34 32.14 -22.25
C LYS A 6 34.12 31.90 -21.36
N ASN A 7 33.27 32.92 -21.18
CA ASN A 7 32.05 32.77 -20.39
C ASN A 7 31.08 31.76 -21.00
N ILE A 8 30.84 31.82 -22.32
CA ILE A 8 29.98 30.86 -23.03
C ILE A 8 30.48 29.42 -22.85
N ASN A 9 31.78 29.19 -23.03
CA ASN A 9 32.36 27.86 -22.86
C ASN A 9 32.21 27.34 -21.42
N SER A 10 32.38 28.20 -20.41
CA SER A 10 32.17 27.79 -19.01
C SER A 10 30.71 27.44 -18.70
N ILE A 11 29.75 28.13 -19.33
CA ILE A 11 28.32 27.85 -19.19
C ILE A 11 28.00 26.50 -19.82
N LEU A 12 28.52 26.23 -21.03
CA LEU A 12 28.35 24.95 -21.71
C LEU A 12 28.94 23.79 -20.89
N ASP A 13 30.13 23.97 -20.31
CA ASP A 13 30.75 22.98 -19.44
C ASP A 13 29.91 22.71 -18.19
N THR A 14 29.37 23.76 -17.58
CA THR A 14 28.51 23.65 -16.40
C THR A 14 27.21 22.92 -16.73
N LEU A 15 26.60 23.20 -17.89
CA LEU A 15 25.41 22.51 -18.38
C LEU A 15 25.68 21.03 -18.63
N ASN A 16 26.80 20.69 -19.26
CA ASN A 16 27.20 19.30 -19.51
C ASN A 16 27.43 18.53 -18.21
N ARG A 17 28.11 19.14 -17.23
CA ARG A 17 28.30 18.54 -15.89
C ARG A 17 26.97 18.35 -15.18
N THR A 18 26.10 19.35 -15.21
CA THR A 18 24.78 19.29 -14.59
C THR A 18 23.91 18.20 -15.21
N GLY A 19 23.90 18.09 -16.54
CA GLY A 19 23.18 17.04 -17.26
C GLY A 19 23.68 15.63 -16.91
N LYS A 20 25.00 15.47 -16.75
CA LYS A 20 25.61 14.20 -16.31
C LYS A 20 25.16 13.82 -14.89
N ILE A 21 25.21 14.76 -13.95
CA ILE A 21 24.78 14.54 -12.56
C ILE A 21 23.28 14.18 -12.50
N LEU A 22 22.44 14.87 -13.26
CA LEU A 22 21.00 14.58 -13.33
C LEU A 22 20.73 13.15 -13.83
N LYS A 23 21.46 12.72 -14.87
CA LYS A 23 21.35 11.36 -15.40
C LYS A 23 21.77 10.33 -14.35
N GLU A 24 22.88 10.56 -13.66
CA GLU A 24 23.38 9.68 -12.59
C GLU A 24 22.37 9.60 -11.44
N ASN A 25 21.85 10.73 -10.97
CA ASN A 25 20.83 10.78 -9.91
C ASN A 25 19.53 10.06 -10.33
N ALA A 26 19.10 10.19 -11.58
CA ALA A 26 17.92 9.47 -12.08
C ALA A 26 18.13 7.95 -12.07
N MET A 27 19.34 7.48 -12.40
CA MET A 27 19.68 6.06 -12.32
C MET A 27 19.70 5.56 -10.89
N GLU A 28 20.25 6.34 -9.95
CA GLU A 28 20.25 6.00 -8.52
C GLU A 28 18.83 5.97 -7.94
N LEU A 29 17.97 6.94 -8.28
CA LEU A 29 16.56 6.92 -7.87
C LEU A 29 15.84 5.65 -8.36
N LYS A 30 16.09 5.24 -9.60
CA LYS A 30 15.54 3.97 -10.13
C LYS A 30 16.05 2.76 -9.35
N ARG A 31 17.34 2.73 -8.96
CA ARG A 31 17.91 1.66 -8.13
C ARG A 31 17.24 1.62 -6.76
N VAL A 32 17.11 2.76 -6.10
CA VAL A 32 16.46 2.88 -4.79
C VAL A 32 15.00 2.40 -4.87
N ALA A 33 14.25 2.81 -5.90
CA ALA A 33 12.88 2.35 -6.08
C ALA A 33 12.79 0.82 -6.25
N ASN A 34 13.70 0.22 -7.01
CA ASN A 34 13.76 -1.23 -7.19
C ASN A 34 14.10 -1.95 -5.86
N LEU A 35 15.09 -1.46 -5.12
CA LEU A 35 15.44 -2.02 -3.81
C LEU A 35 14.28 -1.94 -2.82
N ARG A 36 13.57 -0.81 -2.77
CA ARG A 36 12.37 -0.66 -1.93
C ARG A 36 11.28 -1.66 -2.30
N TYR A 37 11.06 -1.87 -3.59
CA TYR A 37 10.09 -2.85 -4.07
C TYR A 37 10.47 -4.27 -3.66
N LYS A 38 11.75 -4.65 -3.81
CA LYS A 38 12.24 -5.96 -3.38
C LYS A 38 12.10 -6.18 -1.87
N ILE A 39 12.42 -5.17 -1.06
CA ILE A 39 12.20 -5.22 0.40
C ILE A 39 10.73 -5.49 0.70
N TYR A 40 9.83 -4.74 0.05
CA TYR A 40 8.39 -4.95 0.21
C TYR A 40 7.92 -6.36 -0.17
N GLU A 41 8.40 -6.91 -1.29
CA GLU A 41 8.07 -8.28 -1.69
C GLU A 41 8.58 -9.31 -0.67
N THR A 42 9.83 -9.14 -0.20
CA THR A 42 10.42 -10.00 0.83
C THR A 42 9.64 -9.93 2.14
N ASP A 43 9.27 -8.73 2.61
CA ASP A 43 8.47 -8.55 3.83
C ASP A 43 7.10 -9.21 3.71
N LYS A 44 6.47 -9.11 2.53
CA LYS A 44 5.20 -9.78 2.23
C LYS A 44 5.35 -11.30 2.28
N GLU A 45 6.42 -11.85 1.73
CA GLU A 45 6.71 -13.28 1.77
C GLU A 45 6.91 -13.77 3.20
N ILE A 46 7.72 -13.07 4.00
CA ILE A 46 7.92 -13.35 5.43
C ILE A 46 6.58 -13.34 6.18
N SER A 47 5.75 -12.31 5.96
CA SER A 47 4.43 -12.22 6.60
C SER A 47 3.53 -13.40 6.23
N ASN A 48 3.57 -13.87 4.98
CA ASN A 48 2.79 -15.03 4.54
C ASN A 48 3.29 -16.31 5.20
N LEU A 49 4.59 -16.50 5.30
CA LEU A 49 5.20 -17.66 5.97
C LEU A 49 4.80 -17.71 7.46
N TYR A 50 4.85 -16.58 8.17
CA TYR A 50 4.39 -16.53 9.56
C TYR A 50 2.90 -16.85 9.70
N LYS A 51 2.07 -16.35 8.78
CA LYS A 51 0.63 -16.67 8.76
C LYS A 51 0.40 -18.16 8.54
N GLU A 52 1.09 -18.77 7.59
CA GLU A 52 1.00 -20.22 7.34
C GLU A 52 1.47 -21.03 8.54
N LEU A 53 2.61 -20.66 9.13
CA LEU A 53 3.15 -21.30 10.32
C LEU A 53 2.15 -21.24 11.47
N GLY A 54 1.58 -20.06 11.74
CA GLY A 54 0.57 -19.87 12.78
C GLY A 54 -0.69 -20.71 12.53
N ILE A 55 -1.17 -20.78 11.28
CA ILE A 55 -2.31 -21.64 10.91
C ILE A 55 -1.99 -23.12 11.16
N ARG A 56 -0.79 -23.58 10.76
CA ARG A 56 -0.35 -24.97 10.96
C ARG A 56 -0.24 -25.29 12.44
N TYR A 57 0.39 -24.41 13.21
CA TYR A 57 0.54 -24.54 14.65
C TYR A 57 -0.83 -24.59 15.35
N TYR A 58 -1.75 -23.67 15.04
CA TYR A 58 -3.11 -23.70 15.58
C TYR A 58 -3.82 -25.01 15.25
N LYS A 59 -3.83 -25.43 13.97
CA LYS A 59 -4.47 -26.67 13.55
C LYS A 59 -3.90 -27.91 14.24
N TYR A 60 -2.59 -27.95 14.45
CA TYR A 60 -1.90 -29.05 15.14
C TYR A 60 -2.23 -29.09 16.64
N ASN A 61 -2.18 -27.94 17.32
CA ASN A 61 -2.33 -27.86 18.78
C ASN A 61 -3.77 -27.70 19.25
N LYS A 62 -4.75 -27.49 18.36
CA LYS A 62 -6.17 -27.34 18.73
C LYS A 62 -6.73 -28.51 19.57
N ASN A 63 -6.10 -29.68 19.49
CA ASN A 63 -6.50 -30.88 20.23
C ASN A 63 -5.50 -31.31 21.31
N MET A 64 -4.44 -30.52 21.56
CA MET A 64 -3.48 -30.74 22.65
C MET A 64 -3.74 -29.75 23.78
N ILE A 65 -3.33 -30.07 25.01
CA ILE A 65 -3.36 -29.11 26.14
C ILE A 65 -2.27 -28.06 25.84
N PRO A 66 -2.64 -26.83 25.45
CA PRO A 66 -1.67 -25.81 25.16
C PRO A 66 -1.14 -25.21 26.46
N ASP A 67 0.09 -24.68 26.45
CA ASP A 67 0.53 -23.86 27.57
C ASP A 67 -0.36 -22.60 27.70
N ILE A 68 -0.39 -22.01 28.89
CA ILE A 68 -1.26 -20.88 29.26
C ILE A 68 -1.09 -19.68 28.30
N SER A 69 0.13 -19.46 27.77
CA SER A 69 0.42 -18.36 26.86
C SER A 69 -0.20 -18.60 25.48
N ALA A 70 -0.11 -19.83 24.96
CA ALA A 70 -0.73 -20.23 23.71
C ALA A 70 -2.27 -20.25 23.82
N GLN A 71 -2.82 -20.68 24.95
CA GLN A 71 -4.26 -20.67 25.20
C GLN A 71 -4.85 -19.25 25.12
N THR A 72 -4.22 -18.27 25.77
CA THR A 72 -4.67 -16.87 25.77
C THR A 72 -4.70 -16.28 24.35
N VAL A 73 -3.69 -16.60 23.54
CA VAL A 73 -3.61 -16.16 22.14
C VAL A 73 -4.70 -16.83 21.30
N MET A 74 -4.95 -18.12 21.51
CA MET A 74 -5.99 -18.86 20.79
C MET A 74 -7.41 -18.37 21.13
N GLU A 75 -7.72 -18.13 22.41
CA GLU A 75 -8.99 -17.52 22.82
C GLU A 75 -9.20 -16.14 22.20
N ARG A 76 -8.13 -15.34 22.11
CA ARG A 76 -8.19 -14.04 21.45
C ARG A 76 -8.43 -14.17 19.94
N ILE A 77 -7.81 -15.14 19.28
CA ILE A 77 -8.04 -15.44 17.87
C ILE A 77 -9.51 -15.83 17.64
N ASP A 78 -10.05 -16.75 18.45
CA ASP A 78 -11.44 -17.20 18.33
C ASP A 78 -12.43 -16.04 18.55
N PHE A 79 -12.20 -15.21 19.57
CA PHE A 79 -12.98 -13.99 19.80
C PHE A 79 -12.97 -13.05 18.59
N LEU A 80 -11.79 -12.78 18.00
CA LEU A 80 -11.67 -11.90 16.85
C LEU A 80 -12.33 -12.47 15.59
N TYR A 81 -12.29 -13.80 15.40
CA TYR A 81 -13.01 -14.45 14.32
C TYR A 81 -14.53 -14.31 14.47
N GLN A 82 -15.07 -14.49 15.67
CA GLN A 82 -16.49 -14.25 15.91
C GLN A 82 -16.86 -12.78 15.69
N LYS A 83 -16.09 -11.85 16.25
CA LYS A 83 -16.30 -10.41 16.04
C LYS A 83 -16.28 -10.03 14.56
N LYS A 84 -15.36 -10.60 13.77
CA LYS A 84 -15.31 -10.40 12.32
C LYS A 84 -16.60 -10.89 11.65
N LYS A 85 -17.03 -12.10 11.97
CA LYS A 85 -18.26 -12.70 11.42
C LYS A 85 -19.49 -11.84 11.75
N ASP A 86 -19.58 -11.32 12.97
CA ASP A 86 -20.66 -10.43 13.38
C ASP A 86 -20.65 -9.12 12.58
N LEU A 87 -19.47 -8.53 12.37
CA LEU A 87 -19.32 -7.34 11.53
C LEU A 87 -19.69 -7.59 10.07
N GLU A 88 -19.35 -8.76 9.51
CA GLU A 88 -19.74 -9.15 8.15
C GLU A 88 -21.27 -9.30 8.02
N ILE A 89 -21.93 -9.86 9.04
CA ILE A 89 -23.40 -9.94 9.11
C ILE A 89 -24.01 -8.54 9.16
N ILE A 90 -23.48 -7.65 10.02
CA ILE A 90 -23.94 -6.27 10.14
C ILE A 90 -23.76 -5.53 8.80
N LEU A 91 -22.60 -5.64 8.17
CA LEU A 91 -22.34 -5.04 6.85
C LEU A 91 -23.30 -5.55 5.79
N GLY A 92 -23.63 -6.85 5.80
CA GLY A 92 -24.63 -7.45 4.90
C GLY A 92 -26.02 -6.81 5.05
N LYS A 93 -26.41 -6.39 6.27
CA LYS A 93 -27.69 -5.68 6.50
C LYS A 93 -27.71 -4.30 5.85
N TYR A 94 -26.57 -3.61 5.80
CA TYR A 94 -26.45 -2.30 5.15
C TYR A 94 -26.26 -2.39 3.64
N LYS A 95 -25.73 -3.50 3.10
CA LYS A 95 -25.62 -3.72 1.64
C LYS A 95 -26.97 -3.89 0.94
N ASN A 96 -28.04 -4.19 1.68
CA ASN A 96 -29.40 -4.23 1.14
C ASN A 96 -30.11 -2.86 1.13
N LEU A 97 -29.46 -1.78 1.59
CA LEU A 97 -29.99 -0.41 1.49
C LEU A 97 -29.72 0.26 0.13
N ASP A 98 -28.84 -0.32 -0.70
CA ASP A 98 -28.60 0.14 -2.08
C ASP A 98 -29.63 -0.43 -3.09
N ALA A 99 -30.60 -1.21 -2.62
CA ALA A 99 -31.66 -1.78 -3.44
C ALA A 99 -33.04 -1.19 -3.08
N SER A 100 -33.23 0.10 -3.36
CA SER A 100 -34.55 0.71 -3.53
C SER A 100 -34.55 1.67 -4.73
N PRO A 101 -35.64 1.73 -5.54
CA PRO A 101 -35.59 2.19 -6.91
C PRO A 101 -35.88 3.69 -7.09
N LYS A 102 -35.06 4.32 -7.94
CA LYS A 102 -35.25 5.60 -8.68
C LYS A 102 -35.20 6.94 -7.92
N SER A 103 -34.50 7.87 -8.59
CA SER A 103 -34.41 9.35 -8.45
C SER A 103 -33.78 9.84 -7.14
N ILE A 104 -32.64 10.51 -7.15
CA ILE A 104 -32.38 11.81 -7.81
C ILE A 104 -30.91 11.86 -8.27
N GLU A 105 -30.68 12.52 -9.40
CA GLU A 105 -29.36 12.89 -9.91
C GLU A 105 -28.52 13.55 -8.81
N ASP A 106 -27.38 12.97 -8.45
CA ASP A 106 -26.29 13.76 -7.89
C ASP A 106 -24.95 13.16 -8.30
N LYS A 107 -24.23 13.96 -9.09
CA LYS A 107 -22.85 13.76 -9.49
C LYS A 107 -21.97 13.85 -8.26
N SER A 108 -21.61 12.72 -7.65
CA SER A 108 -20.42 12.65 -6.82
C SER A 108 -19.45 11.68 -7.46
N ASP A 109 -18.66 12.21 -8.40
CA ASP A 109 -17.49 11.55 -8.98
C ASP A 109 -16.41 11.42 -7.90
N GLU A 110 -16.67 10.66 -6.84
CA GLU A 110 -15.75 10.39 -5.74
C GLU A 110 -15.42 8.90 -5.69
N VAL A 111 -14.13 8.59 -5.76
CA VAL A 111 -13.56 7.25 -5.76
C VAL A 111 -12.74 7.01 -4.50
N PHE A 112 -12.83 5.79 -4.00
CA PHE A 112 -12.08 5.32 -2.84
C PHE A 112 -10.69 4.80 -3.25
N CYS A 113 -9.62 5.24 -2.58
CA CYS A 113 -8.28 4.71 -2.81
C CYS A 113 -8.05 3.42 -2.00
N PRO A 114 -7.82 2.25 -2.63
CA PRO A 114 -7.56 1.00 -1.91
C PRO A 114 -6.21 0.95 -1.19
N ASN A 115 -5.28 1.86 -1.52
CA ASN A 115 -3.94 1.88 -0.95
C ASN A 115 -3.85 2.75 0.32
N CYS A 116 -4.52 3.90 0.36
CA CYS A 116 -4.44 4.82 1.50
C CYS A 116 -5.78 5.05 2.24
N GLY A 117 -6.88 4.50 1.73
CA GLY A 117 -8.20 4.59 2.36
C GLY A 117 -8.89 5.95 2.26
N LYS A 118 -8.30 6.92 1.54
CA LYS A 118 -8.91 8.25 1.34
C LYS A 118 -9.81 8.27 0.12
N ILE A 119 -10.87 9.07 0.19
CA ILE A 119 -11.80 9.36 -0.91
C ILE A 119 -11.28 10.58 -1.68
N TYR A 120 -11.33 10.53 -3.02
CA TYR A 120 -10.90 11.61 -3.90
C TYR A 120 -11.70 11.62 -5.19
N SER A 121 -11.67 12.72 -5.95
CA SER A 121 -12.44 12.84 -7.20
C SER A 121 -11.98 11.85 -8.29
N ALA A 122 -12.94 11.23 -8.98
CA ALA A 122 -12.76 10.26 -10.07
C ALA A 122 -12.09 10.85 -11.32
N ASP A 123 -12.08 12.18 -11.45
CA ASP A 123 -11.39 12.89 -12.52
C ASP A 123 -9.87 12.71 -12.47
N LYS A 124 -9.34 12.24 -11.33
CA LYS A 124 -7.91 12.01 -11.15
C LYS A 124 -7.56 10.56 -11.50
N LYS A 125 -6.71 10.39 -12.52
CA LYS A 125 -6.14 9.09 -12.94
C LYS A 125 -5.33 8.37 -11.85
N ARG A 126 -4.91 9.08 -10.80
CA ARG A 126 -4.18 8.56 -9.64
C ARG A 126 -4.58 9.29 -8.38
N CYS A 127 -4.50 8.61 -7.25
CA CYS A 127 -4.76 9.15 -5.93
C CYS A 127 -3.84 10.34 -5.62
N PRO A 128 -4.37 11.53 -5.30
CA PRO A 128 -3.55 12.71 -4.99
C PRO A 128 -2.82 12.60 -3.65
N TYR A 129 -3.19 11.63 -2.80
CA TYR A 129 -2.63 11.47 -1.46
C TYR A 129 -1.47 10.47 -1.40
N CYS A 130 -1.50 9.41 -2.22
CA CYS A 130 -0.46 8.37 -2.22
C CYS A 130 0.16 8.08 -3.60
N GLY A 131 -0.37 8.67 -4.67
CA GLY A 131 0.18 8.56 -6.02
C GLY A 131 -0.08 7.24 -6.75
N SER A 132 -0.85 6.33 -6.16
CA SER A 132 -1.34 5.08 -6.79
C SER A 132 -2.50 5.35 -7.73
#